data_AF-A0A821X1U1-F1
#
_entry.id   AF-A0A821X1U1-F1
#
_cell.length_a   1.000
_cell.length_b   1.000
_cell.length_c   1.000
_cell.angle_alpha   90.00
_cell.angle_beta   90.00
_cell.angle_gamma   90.00
#
_symmetry.space_group_name_H-M   'P 1'
#
loop_
_entity.id
_entity.type
_entity.pdbx_description
1 polymer ?
#
loop_
_entity_poly.entity_id
_entity_poly.type
_entity_poly.pdbx_seq_one_letter_code
_entity_poly.pdbx_strand_id
1 'polypeptide(L)'
;FSFCVCRIHLLFLGKWRIGDVFAKKTGYLEVAELNNIIIFFPQIIATHTDPSNRDGCWDWWAYGSPNYANKLGTQMAGVKKMIDSLRAINTALDT
;
A
#
# COMPACT_ATOMS: atom_id res chain seq x y z
N PHE A 1 -27.04 -1.75 -14.44
CA PHE A 1 -25.72 -1.35 -13.94
C PHE A 1 -24.78 -2.53 -14.13
N SER A 2 -23.71 -2.37 -14.92
CA SER A 2 -22.69 -3.43 -15.09
C SER A 2 -21.60 -3.18 -14.05
N PHE A 3 -21.37 -4.16 -13.17
CA PHE A 3 -20.28 -4.11 -12.21
C PHE A 3 -18.95 -4.29 -12.96
N CYS A 4 -18.09 -3.27 -12.92
CA CYS A 4 -16.77 -3.32 -13.52
C CYS A 4 -15.81 -4.06 -12.58
N VAL A 5 -15.25 -5.17 -13.03
CA VAL A 5 -14.21 -5.89 -12.28
C VAL A 5 -12.89 -5.12 -12.39
N CYS A 6 -12.48 -4.45 -11.31
CA CYS A 6 -11.24 -3.69 -11.25
C CYS A 6 -10.07 -4.56 -10.77
N ARG A 7 -8.88 -4.33 -11.35
CA ARG A 7 -7.61 -4.86 -10.81
C ARG A 7 -7.05 -3.89 -9.78
N ILE A 8 -6.35 -4.41 -8.77
CA ILE A 8 -5.66 -3.58 -7.78
C ILE A 8 -4.16 -3.64 -8.03
N HIS A 9 -3.51 -2.48 -8.14
CA HIS A 9 -2.06 -2.38 -8.23
C HIS A 9 -1.53 -1.57 -7.05
N LEU A 10 -0.49 -2.07 -6.39
CA LEU A 10 0.08 -1.46 -5.18
C LEU A 10 1.33 -0.69 -5.51
N LEU A 11 1.38 0.56 -5.07
CA LEU A 11 2.52 1.45 -5.24
C LEU A 11 3.13 1.81 -3.90
N PHE A 12 4.36 1.36 -3.71
CA PHE A 12 5.13 1.59 -2.50
C PHE A 12 6.01 2.82 -2.69
N LEU A 13 5.70 3.88 -1.95
CA LEU A 13 6.63 4.99 -1.80
C LEU A 13 7.81 4.51 -0.95
N GLY A 14 9.03 4.83 -1.38
CA GLY A 14 10.25 4.47 -0.66
C GLY A 14 10.44 5.30 0.60
N LYS A 15 11.21 6.37 0.49
CA LYS A 15 11.56 7.27 1.60
C LYS A 15 10.72 8.54 1.55
N TRP A 16 10.59 9.21 2.70
CA TRP A 16 10.02 10.54 2.89
C TRP A 16 8.50 10.62 2.97
N ARG A 17 8.02 11.51 3.84
CA ARG A 17 6.59 11.84 3.98
C ARG A 17 6.24 13.00 3.05
N ILE A 18 6.10 12.70 1.76
CA ILE A 18 5.67 13.69 0.76
C ILE A 18 4.15 13.74 0.58
N GLY A 19 3.39 13.10 1.47
CA GLY A 19 1.92 13.11 1.46
C GLY A 19 1.37 12.50 0.17
N ASP A 20 0.38 13.16 -0.42
CA ASP A 20 -0.27 12.72 -1.65
C ASP A 20 0.48 13.11 -2.93
N VAL A 21 1.63 13.79 -2.83
CA VAL A 21 2.45 14.18 -3.99
C VAL A 21 2.83 12.96 -4.81
N PHE A 22 3.23 11.86 -4.15
CA PHE A 22 3.53 10.61 -4.83
C PHE A 22 2.33 10.07 -5.59
N ALA A 23 1.14 10.12 -5.00
CA ALA A 23 -0.08 9.66 -5.66
C ALA A 23 -0.48 10.56 -6.85
N LYS A 24 -0.29 11.87 -6.73
CA LYS A 24 -0.79 12.88 -7.69
C LYS A 24 0.18 13.26 -8.80
N LYS A 25 1.49 13.03 -8.64
CA LYS A 25 2.52 13.59 -9.55
C LYS A 25 3.34 12.55 -10.31
N THR A 26 3.05 11.27 -10.10
CA THR A 26 3.79 10.16 -10.72
C THR A 26 3.20 9.70 -12.05
N GLY A 27 1.98 10.11 -12.40
CA GLY A 27 1.31 9.72 -13.65
C GLY A 27 0.56 8.39 -13.60
N TYR A 28 0.54 7.70 -12.45
CA TYR A 28 -0.10 6.37 -12.34
C TYR A 28 -1.63 6.44 -12.33
N LEU A 29 -2.22 7.54 -11.86
CA LEU A 29 -3.67 7.68 -11.79
C LEU A 29 -4.29 7.76 -13.20
N GLU A 30 -3.62 8.46 -14.11
CA GLU A 30 -3.99 8.62 -15.51
C GLU A 30 -3.96 7.28 -16.26
N VAL A 31 -2.92 6.47 -16.02
CA VAL A 31 -2.85 5.10 -16.57
C VAL A 31 -3.94 4.22 -15.97
N ALA A 32 -4.21 4.36 -14.68
CA ALA A 32 -5.18 3.52 -13.98
C ALA A 32 -6.62 3.77 -14.41
N GLU A 33 -6.99 5.04 -14.62
CA GLU A 33 -8.29 5.49 -15.13
C GLU A 33 -8.62 4.84 -16.48
N LEU A 34 -7.62 4.73 -17.37
CA LEU A 34 -7.80 4.14 -18.70
C LEU A 34 -7.86 2.60 -18.72
N ASN A 35 -7.52 1.92 -17.62
CA ASN A 35 -7.26 0.47 -17.61
C ASN A 35 -8.09 -0.33 -16.59
N ASN A 36 -9.09 0.29 -15.95
CA ASN A 36 -9.89 -0.30 -14.87
C ASN A 36 -9.00 -0.82 -13.72
N ILE A 37 -8.04 0.02 -13.31
CA ILE A 37 -7.11 -0.29 -12.22
C ILE A 37 -7.38 0.66 -11.07
N ILE A 38 -7.42 0.11 -9.86
CA ILE A 38 -7.36 0.87 -8.61
C ILE A 38 -5.90 0.87 -8.17
N ILE A 39 -5.33 2.08 -8.02
CA ILE A 39 -4.00 2.22 -7.43
C ILE A 39 -4.13 2.39 -5.93
N PHE A 40 -3.44 1.52 -5.19
CA PHE A 40 -3.38 1.58 -3.74
C PHE A 40 -1.98 2.02 -3.28
N PHE A 41 -1.92 3.08 -2.48
CA PHE A 41 -0.69 3.71 -2.01
C PHE A 41 -0.52 3.52 -0.49
N PRO A 42 -0.15 2.32 -0.01
CA PRO A 42 0.06 2.12 1.42
C PRO A 42 1.20 3.02 1.94
N GLN A 43 1.06 3.50 3.17
CA GLN A 43 1.98 4.46 3.79
C GLN A 43 2.64 3.86 5.04
N ILE A 44 3.92 4.17 5.25
CA ILE A 44 4.64 3.83 6.48
C ILE A 44 4.78 5.06 7.37
N ILE A 45 4.60 4.83 8.67
CA ILE A 45 4.85 5.82 9.71
C ILE A 45 6.30 5.67 10.17
N ALA A 46 7.08 6.74 9.97
CA ALA A 46 8.42 6.85 10.55
C ALA A 46 8.45 6.56 12.06
N THR A 47 9.50 5.86 12.51
CA THR A 47 9.75 5.55 13.93
C THR A 47 11.00 6.28 14.42
N HIS A 48 10.87 6.94 15.57
CA HIS A 48 11.94 7.73 16.18
C HIS A 48 12.64 7.02 17.35
N THR A 49 12.22 5.80 17.67
CA THR A 49 12.79 4.92 18.70
C THR A 49 13.66 3.85 18.05
N ASP A 50 14.71 3.38 18.73
CA ASP A 50 15.61 2.36 18.20
C ASP A 50 14.94 0.97 18.14
N PRO A 51 15.08 0.21 17.03
CA PRO A 51 15.71 0.61 15.76
C PRO A 51 14.93 1.71 15.01
N SER A 52 15.61 2.83 14.72
CA SER A 52 14.94 4.02 14.17
C SER A 52 14.76 3.94 12.65
N ASN A 53 13.57 4.31 12.19
CA ASN A 53 13.25 4.52 10.78
C ASN A 53 12.72 5.95 10.57
N ARG A 54 13.62 6.94 10.71
CA ARG A 54 13.27 8.37 10.63
C ARG A 54 12.73 8.78 9.25
N ASP A 55 13.22 8.13 8.20
CA ASP A 55 12.85 8.42 6.82
C ASP A 55 11.50 7.79 6.42
N GLY A 56 10.93 6.91 7.26
CA GLY A 56 9.68 6.20 6.94
C GLY A 56 9.83 5.17 5.82
N CYS A 57 10.99 4.51 5.72
CA CYS A 57 11.24 3.42 4.77
C CYS A 57 10.36 2.19 5.06
N TRP A 58 10.12 1.36 4.06
CA TRP A 58 9.67 -0.02 4.28
C TRP A 58 10.78 -0.84 4.95
N ASP A 59 10.42 -1.88 5.70
CA ASP A 59 11.39 -2.74 6.37
C ASP A 59 12.08 -3.65 5.36
N TRP A 60 13.31 -3.27 5.01
CA TRP A 60 14.17 -3.99 4.06
C TRP A 60 15.44 -4.56 4.71
N TRP A 61 15.63 -4.34 6.02
CA TRP A 61 16.84 -4.74 6.75
C TRP A 61 16.55 -5.33 8.14
N ALA A 62 15.30 -5.69 8.43
CA ALA A 62 14.83 -6.29 9.68
C ALA A 62 14.74 -5.33 10.88
N TYR A 63 14.42 -4.05 10.68
CA TYR A 63 14.32 -3.10 11.80
C TYR A 63 13.07 -3.31 12.66
N GLY A 64 12.00 -3.88 12.10
CA GLY A 64 10.76 -4.17 12.80
C GLY A 64 10.60 -5.66 13.15
N SER A 65 11.10 -6.56 12.31
CA SER A 65 11.00 -8.01 12.52
C SER A 65 12.03 -8.79 11.72
N PRO A 66 12.56 -9.92 12.24
CA PRO A 66 13.34 -10.88 11.44
C PRO A 66 12.59 -11.43 10.23
N ASN A 67 11.25 -11.39 10.27
CA ASN A 67 10.38 -11.86 9.19
C ASN A 67 10.09 -10.81 8.11
N TYR A 68 10.79 -9.67 8.08
CA TYR A 68 10.51 -8.54 7.18
C TYR A 68 10.35 -8.93 5.70
N ALA A 69 11.14 -9.90 5.21
CA ALA A 69 11.15 -10.33 3.82
C ALA A 69 10.15 -11.46 3.49
N ASN A 70 9.39 -11.97 4.47
CA ASN A 70 8.49 -13.10 4.27
C ASN A 70 7.03 -12.75 4.62
N LYS A 71 6.12 -13.70 4.36
CA LYS A 71 4.66 -13.50 4.54
C LYS A 71 4.24 -13.30 6.01
N LEU A 72 5.11 -13.60 6.96
CA LEU A 72 4.88 -13.39 8.39
C LEU A 72 5.34 -11.99 8.86
N GLY A 73 5.96 -11.19 7.99
CA GLY A 73 6.37 -9.83 8.30
C GLY A 73 5.17 -8.93 8.60
N THR A 74 5.30 -8.08 9.63
CA THR A 74 4.22 -7.20 10.10
C THR A 74 3.74 -6.22 9.04
N GLN A 75 4.67 -5.67 8.24
CA GLN A 75 4.33 -4.76 7.13
C GLN A 75 3.56 -5.49 6.02
N MET A 76 4.02 -6.68 5.62
CA MET A 76 3.34 -7.52 4.63
C MET A 76 1.94 -7.92 5.11
N ALA A 77 1.81 -8.32 6.37
CA ALA A 77 0.52 -8.65 6.98
C ALA A 77 -0.42 -7.43 7.04
N GLY A 78 0.10 -6.24 7.36
CA GLY A 78 -0.66 -4.99 7.36
C GLY A 78 -1.20 -4.64 5.98
N VAL A 79 -0.35 -4.67 4.95
CA VAL A 79 -0.77 -4.41 3.56
C VAL A 79 -1.80 -5.45 3.09
N LYS A 80 -1.61 -6.73 3.42
CA LYS A 80 -2.57 -7.79 3.10
C LYS A 80 -3.95 -7.52 3.71
N LYS A 81 -4.01 -7.09 4.98
CA LYS A 81 -5.28 -6.72 5.63
C LYS A 81 -5.96 -5.56 4.92
N MET A 82 -5.21 -4.54 4.49
CA MET A 82 -5.77 -3.42 3.73
C MET A 82 -6.40 -3.88 2.40
N ILE A 83 -5.70 -4.75 1.66
CA ILE A 83 -6.22 -5.34 0.41
C ILE A 83 -7.49 -6.16 0.68
N ASP A 84 -7.49 -6.97 1.73
CA ASP A 84 -8.64 -7.80 2.09
C ASP A 84 -9.86 -6.94 2.43
N SER A 85 -9.68 -5.83 3.14
CA SER A 85 -10.74 -4.85 3.42
C SER A 85 -11.31 -4.23 2.14
N LEU A 86 -10.46 -3.86 1.17
CA LEU A 86 -10.92 -3.32 -0.11
C LEU A 86 -11.75 -4.34 -0.91
N ARG A 87 -11.35 -5.61 -0.88
CA ARG A 87 -12.09 -6.69 -1.55
C ARG A 87 -13.42 -6.98 -0.88
N ALA A 88 -13.47 -6.97 0.45
CA ALA A 88 -14.69 -7.22 1.21
C ALA A 88 -15.76 -6.14 0.97
N ILE A 89 -15.35 -4.88 0.77
CA ILE A 89 -16.29 -3.80 0.40
C ILE A 89 -16.99 -4.11 -0.92
N ASN A 90 -16.27 -4.66 -1.91
CA ASN A 90 -16.90 -5.02 -3.19
C ASN A 90 -17.98 -6.11 -2.99
N THR A 91 -17.68 -7.14 -2.21
CA THR A 91 -18.65 -8.21 -1.92
C THR A 91 -19.91 -7.71 -1.20
N ALA A 92 -19.79 -6.68 -0.35
CA ALA A 92 -20.92 -6.10 0.38
C ALA A 92 -21.75 -5.10 -0.45
N LEU A 93 -21.20 -4.56 -1.54
CA LEU A 93 -21.91 -3.70 -2.49
C LEU A 93 -22.59 -4.51 -3.62
N ASP A 94 -22.20 -5.77 -3.79
CA ASP A 94 -22.74 -6.72 -4.77
C ASP A 94 -23.91 -7.57 -4.19
N THR A 95 -24.25 -7.43 -2.90
CA THR A 95 -25.42 -8.04 -2.23
C THR A 95 -26.50 -7.02 -1.95
#